data_AF-A0A484AZ07-F1
#
_entry.id   AF-A0A484AZ07-F1
#
_cell.length_a   1.000
_cell.length_b   1.000
_cell.length_c   1.000
_cell.angle_alpha   90.00
_cell.angle_beta   90.00
_cell.angle_gamma   90.00
#
_symmetry.space_group_name_H-M   'P 1'
#
loop_
_entity.id
_entity.type
_entity.pdbx_description
1 polymer ?
#
loop_
_entity_poly.entity_id
_entity_poly.type
_entity_poly.pdbx_seq_one_letter_code
_entity_poly.pdbx_strand_id
1 'polypeptide(L)'
;MFGRWGRQIWLLYWAIFWTQGQDSLGYKLAEMLKQPLIVSNGQFDGRCEQLSEEQQQRFAGNYNFLEKSQLELEELQQLLSNNSSTHSPLNRRLWLSLYWQLRRSHRLENNNMLLLDFALSLRRLQTDPEWNSSQLQNMLQSLPQALQILVRSRWLCLEHDRDLMYLMPAGALQLGANSRCCMWQLALETEPSSRGWLRLENLCEAQDIWYFNMLQQLESGVYLMQRDPTRNSSYYCSRLGSGYYNEVAEADAKAVDVDCHWQLNDCSGLPSLLKRFYGA
;
A
#
# COMPACT_ATOMS: atom_id res chain seq x y z
N MET A 1 -32.04 40.26 -52.56
CA MET A 1 -31.49 38.88 -52.56
C MET A 1 -30.19 38.88 -51.78
N PHE A 2 -30.29 38.78 -50.45
CA PHE A 2 -29.15 38.56 -49.56
C PHE A 2 -29.17 37.08 -49.17
N GLY A 3 -28.01 36.43 -49.17
CA GLY A 3 -27.86 35.13 -48.53
C GLY A 3 -27.33 34.01 -49.42
N ARG A 4 -26.02 34.04 -49.69
CA ARG A 4 -25.27 32.80 -49.95
C ARG A 4 -23.79 32.84 -49.55
N TRP A 5 -23.27 34.00 -49.15
CA TRP A 5 -21.88 34.18 -48.74
C TRP A 5 -21.62 34.10 -47.22
N GLY A 6 -22.67 33.97 -46.39
CA GLY A 6 -22.52 33.93 -44.93
C GLY A 6 -22.26 32.54 -44.32
N ARG A 7 -22.47 31.45 -45.07
CA ARG A 7 -22.35 30.08 -44.53
C ARG A 7 -20.97 29.43 -44.71
N GLN A 8 -20.14 29.87 -45.64
CA GLN A 8 -18.80 29.30 -45.85
C GLN A 8 -17.75 29.88 -44.90
N ILE A 9 -17.92 31.12 -44.43
CA ILE A 9 -16.98 31.77 -43.51
C ILE A 9 -17.10 31.17 -42.09
N TRP A 10 -18.30 30.77 -41.66
CA TRP A 10 -18.53 30.16 -40.35
C TRP A 10 -17.87 28.77 -40.19
N LEU A 11 -17.83 27.96 -41.26
CA LEU A 11 -17.20 26.64 -41.23
C LEU A 11 -15.66 26.73 -41.20
N LEU A 12 -15.07 27.75 -41.83
CA LEU A 12 -13.64 28.01 -41.77
C LEU A 12 -13.22 28.53 -40.38
N TYR A 13 -14.00 29.41 -39.76
CA TYR A 13 -13.73 29.85 -38.39
C TYR A 13 -13.89 28.71 -37.37
N TRP A 14 -14.87 27.82 -37.53
CA TRP A 14 -15.02 26.64 -36.67
C TRP A 14 -13.86 25.64 -36.83
N ALA A 15 -13.38 25.42 -38.06
CA ALA A 15 -12.23 24.54 -38.31
C ALA A 15 -10.95 25.08 -37.68
N ILE A 16 -10.69 26.40 -37.79
CA ILE A 16 -9.51 27.04 -37.20
C ILE A 16 -9.57 27.06 -35.67
N PHE A 17 -10.76 27.24 -35.07
CA PHE A 17 -10.92 27.20 -33.62
C PHE A 17 -10.77 25.78 -33.05
N TRP A 18 -11.18 24.75 -33.79
CA TRP A 18 -10.98 23.35 -33.38
C TRP A 18 -9.53 22.88 -33.56
N THR A 19 -8.84 23.30 -34.63
CA THR A 19 -7.44 22.91 -34.86
C THR A 19 -6.48 23.63 -33.93
N GLN A 20 -6.68 24.92 -33.63
CA GLN A 20 -5.84 25.64 -32.66
C GLN A 20 -6.01 25.16 -31.21
N GLY A 21 -7.20 24.67 -30.86
CA GLY A 21 -7.45 24.05 -29.56
C GLY A 21 -6.68 22.73 -29.38
N GLN A 22 -6.68 21.86 -30.39
CA GLN A 22 -6.02 20.56 -30.32
C GLN A 22 -4.50 20.64 -30.48
N ASP A 23 -3.99 21.50 -31.37
CA ASP A 23 -2.55 21.61 -31.63
C ASP A 23 -1.79 22.25 -30.45
N SER A 24 -2.38 23.22 -29.75
CA SER A 24 -1.77 23.83 -28.57
C SER A 24 -1.74 22.91 -27.34
N LEU A 25 -2.70 21.97 -27.26
CA LEU A 25 -2.83 21.01 -26.17
C LEU A 25 -1.88 19.81 -26.33
N GLY A 26 -1.68 19.32 -27.55
CA GLY A 26 -0.72 18.24 -27.84
C GLY A 26 0.75 18.66 -27.66
N TYR A 27 1.09 19.89 -28.08
CA TYR A 27 2.44 20.44 -27.94
C TYR A 27 2.85 20.60 -26.48
N LYS A 28 1.92 21.06 -25.62
CA LYS A 28 2.13 21.17 -24.17
C LYS A 28 2.47 19.83 -23.53
N LEU A 29 1.79 18.74 -23.91
CA LEU A 29 2.06 17.43 -23.33
C LEU A 29 3.45 16.90 -23.71
N ALA A 30 3.84 16.98 -24.98
CA ALA A 30 5.14 16.52 -25.44
C ALA A 30 6.30 17.32 -24.83
N GLU A 31 6.09 18.60 -24.56
CA GLU A 31 7.05 19.46 -23.88
C GLU A 31 7.08 19.20 -22.36
N MET A 32 5.92 18.97 -21.72
CA MET A 32 5.83 18.58 -20.31
C MET A 32 6.53 17.25 -20.03
N LEU A 33 6.45 16.27 -20.94
CA LEU A 33 7.14 14.98 -20.80
C LEU A 33 8.68 15.10 -20.83
N LYS A 34 9.22 16.18 -21.41
CA LYS A 34 10.67 16.45 -21.47
C LYS A 34 11.18 17.22 -20.26
N GLN A 35 10.29 17.77 -19.45
CA GLN A 35 10.65 18.58 -18.30
C GLN A 35 10.55 17.75 -17.02
N PRO A 36 11.46 17.95 -16.06
CA PRO A 36 11.34 17.29 -14.76
C PRO A 36 10.04 17.74 -14.09
N LEU A 37 9.34 16.81 -13.43
CA LEU A 37 8.22 17.17 -12.56
C LEU A 37 8.74 18.08 -11.46
N ILE A 38 8.33 19.35 -11.48
CA ILE A 38 8.67 20.30 -10.43
C ILE A 38 7.67 20.09 -9.30
N VAL A 39 8.20 19.78 -8.12
CA VAL A 39 7.43 19.67 -6.88
C VAL A 39 7.60 20.98 -6.14
N SER A 40 6.52 21.71 -5.94
CA SER A 40 6.50 22.93 -5.12
C SER A 40 5.51 22.73 -4.00
N ASN A 41 5.94 22.93 -2.74
CA ASN A 41 5.09 22.77 -1.55
C ASN A 41 4.33 21.44 -1.48
N GLY A 42 4.96 20.33 -1.88
CA GLY A 42 4.35 19.00 -1.86
C GLY A 42 3.29 18.77 -2.93
N GLN A 43 3.04 19.72 -3.83
CA GLN A 43 2.14 19.54 -4.98
C GLN A 43 2.96 19.37 -6.26
N PHE A 44 2.55 18.41 -7.08
CA PHE A 44 3.04 18.31 -8.44
C PHE A 44 2.52 19.51 -9.24
N ASP A 45 3.45 20.18 -9.90
CA ASP A 45 3.27 21.28 -10.85
C ASP A 45 1.81 21.61 -11.25
N GLY A 46 1.33 22.80 -10.87
CA GLY A 46 -0.02 23.30 -11.19
C GLY A 46 -0.33 23.38 -12.69
N ARG A 47 0.67 23.22 -13.56
CA ARG A 47 0.47 23.06 -15.02
C ARG A 47 -0.35 21.81 -15.36
N CYS A 48 -0.36 20.80 -14.49
CA CYS A 48 -1.10 19.56 -14.75
C CYS A 48 -2.58 19.65 -14.38
N GLU A 49 -3.00 20.66 -13.63
CA GLU A 49 -4.41 20.91 -13.28
C GLU A 49 -5.25 21.31 -14.51
N GLN A 50 -4.60 21.82 -15.56
CA GLN A 50 -5.25 22.20 -16.82
C GLN A 50 -5.37 21.05 -17.83
N LEU A 51 -4.82 19.87 -17.53
CA LEU A 51 -4.86 18.72 -18.42
C LEU A 51 -6.19 17.99 -18.31
N SER A 52 -6.75 17.58 -19.45
CA SER A 52 -7.90 16.67 -19.48
C SER A 52 -7.53 15.31 -18.89
N GLU A 53 -8.54 14.51 -18.53
CA GLU A 53 -8.33 13.19 -17.95
C GLU A 53 -7.45 12.27 -18.83
N GLU A 54 -7.71 12.25 -20.14
CA GLU A 54 -6.92 11.48 -21.09
C GLU A 54 -5.47 11.97 -21.16
N GLN A 55 -5.25 13.28 -21.07
CA GLN A 55 -3.91 13.86 -21.08
C GLN A 55 -3.14 13.52 -19.81
N GLN A 56 -3.80 13.56 -18.65
CA GLN A 56 -3.21 13.11 -17.39
C GLN A 56 -2.83 11.63 -17.43
N GLN A 57 -3.69 10.79 -18.03
CA GLN A 57 -3.42 9.36 -18.21
C GLN A 57 -2.20 9.13 -19.12
N ARG A 58 -2.13 9.83 -20.27
CA ARG A 58 -0.98 9.74 -21.19
C ARG A 58 0.28 10.28 -20.55
N PHE A 59 0.19 11.39 -19.82
CA PHE A 59 1.31 11.97 -19.10
C PHE A 59 1.87 10.97 -18.09
N ALA A 60 1.03 10.47 -17.18
CA ALA A 60 1.45 9.55 -16.15
C ALA A 60 2.03 8.26 -16.73
N GLY A 61 1.42 7.71 -17.79
CA GLY A 61 1.90 6.50 -18.45
C GLY A 61 3.27 6.65 -19.14
N ASN A 62 3.60 7.86 -19.62
CA ASN A 62 4.83 8.13 -20.37
C ASN A 62 5.94 8.77 -19.54
N TYR A 63 5.66 9.19 -18.30
CA TYR A 63 6.69 9.74 -17.43
C TYR A 63 7.72 8.66 -17.08
N ASN A 64 9.01 8.93 -17.29
CA ASN A 64 10.06 7.94 -17.12
C ASN A 64 10.54 7.90 -15.66
N PHE A 65 10.05 6.93 -14.89
CA PHE A 65 10.51 6.69 -13.52
C PHE A 65 11.78 5.84 -13.46
N LEU A 66 12.15 5.14 -14.54
CA LEU A 66 13.21 4.13 -14.52
C LEU A 66 14.62 4.71 -14.46
N GLU A 67 14.80 5.97 -14.85
CA GLU A 67 16.09 6.68 -14.74
C GLU A 67 16.40 7.14 -13.31
N LYS A 68 15.44 7.03 -12.39
CA LYS A 68 15.59 7.49 -11.00
C LYS A 68 16.40 6.51 -10.16
N SER A 69 17.25 7.07 -9.30
CA SER A 69 17.97 6.34 -8.26
C SER A 69 17.00 5.79 -7.20
N GLN A 70 17.50 4.89 -6.36
CA GLN A 70 16.69 4.24 -5.33
C GLN A 70 16.09 5.24 -4.34
N LEU A 71 16.91 6.14 -3.82
CA LEU A 71 16.49 7.18 -2.87
C LEU A 71 15.43 8.12 -3.50
N GLU A 72 15.61 8.51 -4.76
CA GLU A 72 14.59 9.31 -5.47
C GLU A 72 13.25 8.57 -5.64
N LEU A 73 13.27 7.24 -5.83
CA LEU A 73 12.03 6.46 -5.94
C LEU A 73 11.26 6.40 -4.63
N GLU A 74 11.96 6.26 -3.50
CA GLU A 74 11.36 6.29 -2.16
C GLU A 74 10.75 7.66 -1.87
N GLU A 75 11.48 8.75 -2.15
CA GLU A 75 10.97 10.12 -2.02
C GLU A 75 9.75 10.38 -2.91
N LEU A 76 9.79 9.93 -4.18
CA LEU A 76 8.67 10.05 -5.10
C LEU A 76 7.45 9.28 -4.62
N GLN A 77 7.65 8.06 -4.12
CA GLN A 77 6.56 7.28 -3.57
C GLN A 77 5.93 7.98 -2.36
N GLN A 78 6.75 8.43 -1.40
CA GLN A 78 6.27 9.17 -0.24
C GLN A 78 5.52 10.43 -0.65
N LEU A 79 6.01 11.18 -1.63
CA LEU A 79 5.35 12.37 -2.13
C LEU A 79 3.98 12.07 -2.75
N LEU A 80 3.91 10.99 -3.52
CA LEU A 80 2.69 10.51 -4.18
C LEU A 80 1.69 9.87 -3.19
N SER A 81 2.17 9.38 -2.03
CA SER A 81 1.36 8.67 -1.03
C SER A 81 0.97 9.49 0.21
N ASN A 82 1.83 10.39 0.70
CA ASN A 82 1.68 11.07 2.00
C ASN A 82 0.83 12.33 1.96
N ASN A 83 0.67 12.95 0.79
CA ASN A 83 -0.31 14.00 0.69
C ASN A 83 -1.70 13.36 0.78
N SER A 84 -2.63 14.04 1.44
CA SER A 84 -4.09 13.89 1.27
C SER A 84 -4.59 14.02 -0.19
N SER A 85 -3.68 14.02 -1.16
CA SER A 85 -3.84 14.20 -2.59
C SER A 85 -3.69 12.90 -3.40
N THR A 86 -3.74 11.71 -2.79
CA THR A 86 -4.24 10.53 -3.53
C THR A 86 -5.68 10.75 -4.04
N HIS A 87 -6.37 11.79 -3.56
CA HIS A 87 -7.59 12.35 -4.17
C HIS A 87 -7.36 13.19 -5.43
N SER A 88 -6.14 13.68 -5.70
CA SER A 88 -5.83 14.28 -7.01
C SER A 88 -5.76 13.16 -8.04
N PRO A 89 -6.62 13.18 -9.08
CA PRO A 89 -6.65 12.11 -10.08
C PRO A 89 -5.29 11.89 -10.77
N LEU A 90 -4.49 12.96 -10.92
CA LEU A 90 -3.16 12.87 -11.51
C LEU A 90 -2.16 12.15 -10.60
N ASN A 91 -2.10 12.48 -9.31
CA ASN A 91 -1.14 11.87 -8.38
C ASN A 91 -1.40 10.37 -8.27
N ARG A 92 -2.67 9.96 -8.24
CA ARG A 92 -3.06 8.55 -8.29
C ARG A 92 -2.58 7.87 -9.56
N ARG A 93 -2.78 8.50 -10.73
CA ARG A 93 -2.29 7.97 -12.02
C ARG A 93 -0.77 7.86 -12.06
N LEU A 94 -0.05 8.84 -11.53
CA LEU A 94 1.41 8.82 -11.41
C LEU A 94 1.88 7.71 -10.46
N TRP A 95 1.24 7.56 -9.31
CA TRP A 95 1.52 6.50 -8.34
C TRP A 95 1.31 5.10 -8.91
N LEU A 96 0.19 4.88 -9.61
CA LEU A 96 -0.09 3.64 -10.32
C LEU A 96 0.93 3.38 -11.44
N SER A 97 1.26 4.41 -12.22
CA SER A 97 2.24 4.30 -13.30
C SER A 97 3.62 3.93 -12.75
N LEU A 98 4.06 4.59 -11.68
CA LEU A 98 5.29 4.29 -10.95
C LEU A 98 5.31 2.82 -10.53
N TYR A 99 4.27 2.33 -9.84
CA TYR A 99 4.16 0.93 -9.44
C TYR A 99 4.33 -0.02 -10.63
N TRP A 100 3.56 0.18 -11.70
CA TRP A 100 3.56 -0.73 -12.83
C TRP A 100 4.85 -0.68 -13.67
N GLN A 101 5.49 0.49 -13.81
CA GLN A 101 6.79 0.59 -14.48
C GLN A 101 7.89 -0.13 -13.70
N LEU A 102 7.94 0.07 -12.38
CA LEU A 102 8.93 -0.59 -11.53
C LEU A 102 8.69 -2.09 -11.44
N ARG A 103 7.43 -2.54 -11.47
CA ARG A 103 7.10 -3.96 -11.51
C ARG A 103 7.56 -4.61 -12.81
N ARG A 104 7.23 -4.02 -13.96
CA ARG A 104 7.61 -4.57 -15.29
C ARG A 104 9.12 -4.60 -15.52
N SER A 105 9.86 -3.73 -14.84
CA SER A 105 11.33 -3.68 -14.90
C SER A 105 12.00 -4.51 -13.79
N HIS A 106 11.25 -5.28 -13.01
CA HIS A 106 11.75 -6.09 -11.88
C HIS A 106 12.47 -5.27 -10.78
N ARG A 107 12.31 -3.95 -10.75
CA ARG A 107 12.90 -3.08 -9.72
C ARG A 107 12.18 -3.18 -8.38
N LEU A 108 10.88 -3.51 -8.38
CA LEU A 108 10.11 -3.73 -7.14
C LEU A 108 10.47 -5.04 -6.44
N GLU A 109 10.78 -6.09 -7.17
CA GLU A 109 11.14 -7.40 -6.60
C GLU A 109 12.47 -7.32 -5.84
N ASN A 110 13.39 -6.48 -6.31
CA ASN A 110 14.67 -6.22 -5.64
C ASN A 110 14.56 -5.18 -4.51
N ASN A 111 13.35 -4.70 -4.20
CA ASN A 111 13.13 -3.65 -3.23
C ASN A 111 11.87 -3.86 -2.39
N ASN A 112 12.04 -4.65 -1.34
CA ASN A 112 11.02 -4.99 -0.37
C ASN A 112 10.46 -3.76 0.39
N MET A 113 11.26 -2.71 0.58
CA MET A 113 10.80 -1.51 1.30
C MET A 113 9.80 -0.74 0.45
N LEU A 114 10.16 -0.46 -0.80
CA LEU A 114 9.29 0.24 -1.74
C LEU A 114 7.98 -0.53 -1.97
N LEU A 115 8.07 -1.86 -2.10
CA LEU A 115 6.92 -2.75 -2.24
C LEU A 115 6.00 -2.72 -1.00
N LEU A 116 6.59 -2.74 0.20
CA LEU A 116 5.85 -2.60 1.45
C LEU A 116 5.12 -1.25 1.53
N ASP A 117 5.79 -0.16 1.20
CA ASP A 117 5.21 1.18 1.19
C ASP A 117 4.03 1.27 0.21
N PHE A 118 4.09 0.54 -0.92
CA PHE A 118 3.02 0.50 -1.91
C PHE A 118 1.80 -0.22 -1.34
N ALA A 119 2.02 -1.34 -0.65
CA ALA A 119 0.98 -2.07 0.04
C ALA A 119 0.34 -1.23 1.15
N LEU A 120 1.13 -0.58 2.01
CA LEU A 120 0.61 0.26 3.09
C LEU A 120 -0.18 1.46 2.55
N SER A 121 0.30 2.09 1.48
CA SER A 121 -0.44 3.17 0.80
C SER A 121 -1.75 2.67 0.20
N LEU A 122 -1.74 1.49 -0.43
CA LEU A 122 -2.94 0.85 -0.96
C LEU A 122 -3.95 0.56 0.16
N ARG A 123 -3.50 0.07 1.32
CA ARG A 123 -4.36 -0.16 2.50
C ARG A 123 -5.07 1.11 2.95
N ARG A 124 -4.39 2.26 2.94
CA ARG A 124 -5.00 3.56 3.32
C ARG A 124 -6.14 3.97 2.37
N LEU A 125 -6.18 3.44 1.14
CA LEU A 125 -7.22 3.70 0.16
C LEU A 125 -8.46 2.81 0.33
N GLN A 126 -8.52 1.92 1.32
CA GLN A 126 -9.70 1.05 1.54
C GLN A 126 -10.99 1.82 1.81
N THR A 127 -10.90 3.04 2.32
CA THR A 127 -12.04 3.94 2.56
C THR A 127 -12.36 4.84 1.36
N ASP A 128 -11.54 4.82 0.32
CA ASP A 128 -11.71 5.63 -0.89
C ASP A 128 -12.85 5.06 -1.77
N PRO A 129 -13.71 5.91 -2.35
CA PRO A 129 -14.79 5.45 -3.24
C PRO A 129 -14.32 4.61 -4.42
N GLU A 130 -13.10 4.85 -4.94
CA GLU A 130 -12.56 4.11 -6.07
C GLU A 130 -11.77 2.86 -5.65
N TRP A 131 -11.79 2.45 -4.39
CA TRP A 131 -11.14 1.21 -3.90
C TRP A 131 -11.43 0.00 -4.80
N ASN A 132 -12.66 -0.08 -5.30
CA ASN A 132 -13.14 -1.16 -6.18
C ASN A 132 -12.79 -0.96 -7.66
N SER A 133 -12.00 0.05 -8.02
CA SER A 133 -11.52 0.25 -9.38
C SER A 133 -10.65 -0.92 -9.82
N SER A 134 -10.74 -1.28 -11.10
CA SER A 134 -9.95 -2.38 -11.66
C SER A 134 -8.44 -2.16 -11.51
N GLN A 135 -7.98 -0.90 -11.55
CA GLN A 135 -6.56 -0.58 -11.40
C GLN A 135 -6.04 -0.90 -10.00
N LEU A 136 -6.76 -0.50 -8.95
CA LEU A 136 -6.36 -0.79 -7.56
C LEU A 136 -6.52 -2.28 -7.23
N GLN A 137 -7.57 -2.94 -7.72
CA GLN A 137 -7.76 -4.37 -7.53
C GLN A 137 -6.68 -5.20 -8.24
N ASN A 138 -6.28 -4.81 -9.47
CA ASN A 138 -5.16 -5.45 -10.17
C ASN A 138 -3.84 -5.25 -9.43
N MET A 139 -3.63 -4.04 -8.87
CA MET A 139 -2.45 -3.79 -8.04
C MET A 139 -2.45 -4.69 -6.81
N LEU A 140 -3.56 -4.77 -6.07
CA LEU A 140 -3.73 -5.66 -4.92
C LEU A 140 -3.41 -7.11 -5.28
N GLN A 141 -4.04 -7.66 -6.32
CA GLN A 141 -3.85 -9.04 -6.75
C GLN A 141 -2.42 -9.37 -7.17
N SER A 142 -1.67 -8.36 -7.59
CA SER A 142 -0.29 -8.53 -8.01
C SER A 142 0.70 -8.56 -6.84
N LEU A 143 0.32 -8.10 -5.65
CA LEU A 143 1.18 -8.15 -4.46
C LEU A 143 1.44 -9.60 -4.01
N PRO A 144 2.56 -9.90 -3.32
CA PRO A 144 2.73 -11.16 -2.60
C PRO A 144 1.58 -11.42 -1.62
N GLN A 145 1.22 -12.68 -1.41
CA GLN A 145 0.06 -13.07 -0.59
C GLN A 145 0.08 -12.44 0.82
N ALA A 146 1.25 -12.42 1.46
CA ALA A 146 1.52 -11.74 2.71
C ALA A 146 1.03 -10.28 2.72
N LEU A 147 1.43 -9.51 1.69
CA LEU A 147 0.99 -8.13 1.52
C LEU A 147 -0.48 -8.04 1.13
N GLN A 148 -1.02 -8.97 0.34
CA GLN A 148 -2.45 -8.95 0.02
C GLN A 148 -3.32 -9.05 1.28
N ILE A 149 -2.97 -9.94 2.21
CA ILE A 149 -3.65 -10.08 3.51
C ILE A 149 -3.48 -8.76 4.29
N LEU A 150 -2.25 -8.28 4.41
CA LEU A 150 -1.97 -7.03 5.09
C LEU A 150 -2.76 -5.84 4.50
N VAL A 151 -2.98 -5.78 3.19
CA VAL A 151 -3.75 -4.70 2.58
C VAL A 151 -5.24 -4.87 2.82
N ARG A 152 -5.80 -6.06 2.59
CA ARG A 152 -7.26 -6.26 2.55
C ARG A 152 -7.90 -6.36 3.94
N SER A 153 -7.16 -6.86 4.92
CA SER A 153 -7.76 -7.31 6.18
C SER A 153 -7.97 -6.16 7.15
N ARG A 154 -9.23 -5.89 7.52
CA ARG A 154 -9.52 -4.93 8.58
C ARG A 154 -8.94 -5.42 9.91
N TRP A 155 -9.15 -6.70 10.21
CA TRP A 155 -8.66 -7.36 11.41
C TRP A 155 -7.78 -8.56 11.01
N LEU A 156 -6.64 -8.67 11.68
CA LEU A 156 -5.68 -9.74 11.53
C LEU A 156 -5.78 -10.68 12.72
N CYS A 157 -5.53 -11.95 12.48
CA CYS A 157 -5.40 -12.95 13.52
C CYS A 157 -4.01 -13.56 13.41
N LEU A 158 -3.35 -13.68 14.56
CA LEU A 158 -1.99 -14.18 14.67
C LEU A 158 -2.04 -15.66 15.00
N GLU A 159 -1.75 -16.50 14.01
CA GLU A 159 -1.77 -17.95 14.15
C GLU A 159 -0.35 -18.49 14.23
N HIS A 160 -0.08 -19.38 15.18
CA HIS A 160 1.20 -20.05 15.25
C HIS A 160 1.32 -21.10 14.13
N ASP A 161 2.41 -21.06 13.36
CA ASP A 161 2.62 -21.84 12.14
C ASP A 161 2.42 -23.36 12.33
N ARG A 162 2.84 -23.87 13.50
CA ARG A 162 2.79 -25.31 13.81
C ARG A 162 1.58 -25.74 14.63
N ASP A 163 1.19 -24.92 15.60
CA ASP A 163 0.30 -25.36 16.68
C ASP A 163 -1.17 -24.98 16.42
N LEU A 164 -1.45 -24.19 15.36
CA LEU A 164 -2.79 -23.67 15.03
C LEU A 164 -3.42 -22.87 16.21
N MET A 165 -2.55 -22.33 17.06
CA MET A 165 -2.93 -21.55 18.23
C MET A 165 -2.94 -20.08 17.84
N TYR A 166 -3.98 -19.37 18.28
CA TYR A 166 -4.18 -17.96 18.03
C TYR A 166 -3.78 -17.13 19.24
N LEU A 167 -3.12 -16.01 18.97
CA LEU A 167 -2.68 -15.09 20.02
C LEU A 167 -3.85 -14.28 20.58
N MET A 168 -4.00 -14.36 21.89
CA MET A 168 -4.89 -13.54 22.72
C MET A 168 -4.08 -12.48 23.48
N PRO A 169 -4.76 -11.53 24.17
CA PRO A 169 -4.08 -10.55 24.98
C PRO A 169 -3.18 -11.17 26.06
N ALA A 170 -2.18 -10.39 26.49
CA ALA A 170 -1.17 -10.77 27.47
C ALA A 170 -0.32 -11.99 27.07
N GLY A 171 -0.30 -12.34 25.77
CA GLY A 171 0.40 -13.52 25.26
C GLY A 171 -0.27 -14.83 25.64
N ALA A 172 -1.58 -14.83 25.92
CA ALA A 172 -2.34 -16.06 26.07
C ALA A 172 -2.60 -16.70 24.69
N LEU A 173 -2.82 -18.01 24.66
CA LEU A 173 -3.01 -18.78 23.43
C LEU A 173 -4.35 -19.51 23.45
N GLN A 174 -5.04 -19.52 22.32
CA GLN A 174 -6.31 -20.20 22.15
C GLN A 174 -6.30 -21.07 20.90
N LEU A 175 -6.83 -22.29 21.00
CA LEU A 175 -7.03 -23.14 19.83
C LEU A 175 -8.11 -22.54 18.94
N GLY A 176 -7.76 -22.14 17.71
CA GLY A 176 -8.66 -21.46 16.79
C GLY A 176 -9.03 -20.02 17.21
N ALA A 177 -9.33 -19.17 16.22
CA ALA A 177 -9.82 -17.81 16.44
C ALA A 177 -11.29 -17.82 16.90
N ASN A 178 -11.52 -18.16 18.16
CA ASN A 178 -12.86 -18.38 18.72
C ASN A 178 -13.37 -17.20 19.57
N SER A 179 -12.58 -16.14 19.73
CA SER A 179 -12.96 -14.96 20.50
C SER A 179 -12.61 -13.68 19.76
N ARG A 180 -13.31 -12.58 20.09
CA ARG A 180 -12.98 -11.27 19.54
C ARG A 180 -11.58 -10.80 19.94
N CYS A 181 -11.06 -11.27 21.06
CA CYS A 181 -9.75 -10.87 21.55
C CYS A 181 -8.60 -11.57 20.82
N CYS A 182 -8.88 -12.51 19.92
CA CYS A 182 -7.88 -13.03 18.96
C CYS A 182 -7.60 -12.07 17.79
N MET A 183 -8.33 -10.94 17.71
CA MET A 183 -8.22 -9.98 16.60
C MET A 183 -7.25 -8.85 16.93
N TRP A 184 -6.44 -8.52 15.94
CA TRP A 184 -5.37 -7.52 15.97
C TRP A 184 -5.56 -6.53 14.83
N GLN A 185 -5.14 -5.28 15.04
CA GLN A 185 -5.20 -4.22 14.04
C GLN A 185 -3.82 -3.65 13.78
N LEU A 186 -3.57 -3.25 12.54
CA LEU A 186 -2.35 -2.53 12.18
C LEU A 186 -2.48 -1.04 12.56
N ALA A 187 -1.60 -0.56 13.43
CA ALA A 187 -1.54 0.83 13.87
C ALA A 187 -0.71 1.68 12.88
N LEU A 188 -1.35 2.10 11.77
CA LEU A 188 -0.71 2.79 10.64
C LEU A 188 -0.26 4.24 10.90
N GLU A 189 -0.76 4.86 11.98
CA GLU A 189 -0.54 6.28 12.30
C GLU A 189 0.57 6.51 13.33
N THR A 190 1.08 5.43 13.95
CA THR A 190 2.17 5.48 14.93
C THR A 190 3.42 4.87 14.32
N GLU A 191 4.39 5.72 13.97
CA GLU A 191 5.76 5.37 13.51
C GLU A 191 6.46 4.34 14.46
N PRO A 192 7.43 3.53 13.97
CA PRO A 192 8.35 3.84 12.88
C PRO A 192 8.11 3.01 11.61
N SER A 193 7.57 3.64 10.56
CA SER A 193 7.60 3.06 9.21
C SER A 193 9.03 3.03 8.66
N SER A 194 9.95 3.81 9.25
CA SER A 194 11.37 3.71 8.94
C SER A 194 11.91 2.32 9.34
N ARG A 195 12.21 1.47 8.35
CA ARG A 195 12.78 0.10 8.43
C ARG A 195 11.79 -1.07 8.42
N GLY A 196 10.55 -0.84 8.00
CA GLY A 196 9.57 -1.90 7.74
C GLY A 196 9.07 -2.66 8.97
N TRP A 197 9.23 -2.07 10.15
CA TRP A 197 8.57 -2.52 11.36
C TRP A 197 7.12 -2.09 11.36
N LEU A 198 6.23 -3.02 11.66
CA LEU A 198 4.79 -2.79 11.72
C LEU A 198 4.27 -3.11 13.12
N ARG A 199 3.40 -2.24 13.63
CA ARG A 199 2.81 -2.32 14.97
C ARG A 199 1.39 -2.89 14.90
N LEU A 200 1.13 -3.96 15.65
CA LEU A 200 -0.20 -4.51 15.89
C LEU A 200 -0.70 -4.15 17.27
N GLU A 201 -1.97 -3.80 17.37
CA GLU A 201 -2.68 -3.58 18.63
C GLU A 201 -3.84 -4.57 18.76
N ASN A 202 -4.06 -5.12 19.95
CA ASN A 202 -5.19 -6.00 20.18
C ASN A 202 -6.52 -5.21 20.18
N LEU A 203 -7.60 -5.83 19.69
CA LEU A 203 -8.93 -5.23 19.69
C LEU A 203 -9.54 -5.05 21.09
N CYS A 204 -9.36 -6.01 21.99
CA CYS A 204 -9.94 -5.99 23.34
C CYS A 204 -9.07 -5.19 24.32
N GLU A 205 -7.75 -5.29 24.18
CA GLU A 205 -6.77 -4.67 25.07
C GLU A 205 -5.74 -3.87 24.25
N ALA A 206 -6.05 -2.61 23.93
CA ALA A 206 -5.20 -1.78 23.07
C ALA A 206 -3.77 -1.53 23.62
N GLN A 207 -3.52 -1.85 24.90
CA GLN A 207 -2.18 -1.79 25.51
C GLN A 207 -1.32 -2.99 25.13
N ASP A 208 -1.92 -4.08 24.65
CA ASP A 208 -1.16 -5.23 24.16
C ASP A 208 -0.75 -4.99 22.71
N ILE A 209 0.56 -4.97 22.50
CA ILE A 209 1.21 -4.47 21.30
C ILE A 209 2.28 -5.47 20.86
N TRP A 210 2.26 -5.80 19.57
CA TRP A 210 3.29 -6.61 18.94
C TRP A 210 3.87 -5.89 17.73
N TYR A 211 5.15 -6.13 17.47
CA TYR A 211 5.88 -5.61 16.33
C TYR A 211 6.42 -6.75 15.49
N PHE A 212 6.36 -6.59 14.18
CA PHE A 212 6.89 -7.54 13.21
C PHE A 212 7.66 -6.80 12.12
N ASN A 213 8.74 -7.39 11.63
CA ASN A 213 9.55 -6.81 10.56
C ASN A 213 9.17 -7.44 9.22
N MET A 214 8.54 -6.66 8.35
CA MET A 214 8.12 -7.14 7.05
C MET A 214 9.29 -7.42 6.10
N LEU A 215 10.36 -6.64 6.17
CA LEU A 215 11.47 -6.71 5.20
C LEU A 215 12.21 -8.04 5.26
N GLN A 216 12.29 -8.64 6.45
CA GLN A 216 13.02 -9.89 6.67
C GLN A 216 12.23 -11.13 6.22
N GLN A 217 10.91 -11.02 6.02
CA GLN A 217 9.98 -12.16 6.06
C GLN A 217 8.88 -12.14 4.98
N LEU A 218 8.94 -11.19 4.05
CA LEU A 218 7.95 -11.03 2.97
C LEU A 218 7.73 -12.27 2.10
N GLU A 219 8.78 -13.06 1.86
CA GLU A 219 8.72 -14.24 0.98
C GLU A 219 8.21 -15.50 1.68
N SER A 220 8.47 -15.64 2.98
CA SER A 220 8.12 -16.85 3.73
C SER A 220 6.66 -16.84 4.20
N GLY A 221 6.05 -15.66 4.35
CA GLY A 221 4.70 -15.51 4.90
C GLY A 221 4.61 -15.82 6.41
N VAL A 222 5.74 -16.11 7.04
CA VAL A 222 5.88 -16.32 8.49
C VAL A 222 6.67 -15.18 9.10
N TYR A 223 6.21 -14.72 10.26
CA TYR A 223 6.67 -13.52 10.93
C TYR A 223 7.23 -13.84 12.31
N LEU A 224 8.24 -13.08 12.69
CA LEU A 224 8.76 -13.08 14.06
C LEU A 224 8.21 -11.87 14.80
N MET A 225 7.54 -12.12 15.92
CA MET A 225 6.90 -11.07 16.71
C MET A 225 7.76 -10.65 17.89
N GLN A 226 7.83 -9.34 18.15
CA GLN A 226 8.57 -8.73 19.25
C GLN A 226 7.68 -7.76 20.02
N ARG A 227 7.94 -7.56 21.32
CA ARG A 227 7.23 -6.56 22.13
C ARG A 227 7.67 -5.11 21.86
N ASP A 228 8.86 -4.95 21.29
CA ASP A 228 9.49 -3.67 20.98
C ASP A 228 10.40 -3.85 19.75
N PRO A 229 10.43 -2.93 18.77
CA PRO A 229 11.30 -3.00 17.59
C PRO A 229 12.78 -2.68 17.88
N THR A 230 13.34 -3.24 18.96
CA THR A 230 14.73 -3.03 19.38
C THR A 230 15.55 -4.33 19.35
N ARG A 231 16.87 -4.21 19.17
CA ARG A 231 17.77 -5.38 19.14
C ARG A 231 17.86 -6.14 20.47
N ASN A 232 17.43 -5.52 21.56
CA ASN A 232 17.42 -6.10 22.90
C ASN A 232 16.05 -6.69 23.27
N SER A 233 15.15 -6.78 22.29
CA SER A 233 13.83 -7.38 22.45
C SER A 233 13.92 -8.91 22.50
N SER A 234 12.77 -9.55 22.64
CA SER A 234 12.64 -10.99 22.57
C SER A 234 11.57 -11.36 21.56
N TYR A 235 11.83 -12.41 20.78
CA TYR A 235 10.82 -13.07 19.98
C TYR A 235 9.83 -13.79 20.89
N TYR A 236 8.55 -13.65 20.61
CA TYR A 236 7.53 -14.45 21.27
C TYR A 236 7.31 -15.75 20.49
N CYS A 237 7.35 -16.87 21.20
CA CYS A 237 7.37 -18.21 20.63
C CYS A 237 6.32 -19.08 21.33
N SER A 238 5.80 -20.09 20.65
CA SER A 238 4.90 -21.09 21.21
C SER A 238 5.40 -22.49 20.94
N ARG A 239 5.36 -23.33 21.98
CA ARG A 239 5.64 -24.75 21.86
C ARG A 239 4.64 -25.54 22.68
N LEU A 240 3.96 -26.50 22.05
CA LEU A 240 2.99 -27.36 22.72
C LEU A 240 1.91 -26.54 23.46
N GLY A 241 1.45 -25.45 22.83
CA GLY A 241 0.42 -24.56 23.39
C GLY A 241 0.87 -23.68 24.55
N SER A 242 2.16 -23.64 24.88
CA SER A 242 2.73 -22.75 25.91
C SER A 242 3.55 -21.65 25.25
N GLY A 243 3.35 -20.40 25.68
CA GLY A 243 4.11 -19.24 25.19
C GLY A 243 5.41 -19.02 25.98
N TYR A 244 6.49 -18.64 25.30
CA TYR A 244 7.77 -18.25 25.91
C TYR A 244 8.47 -17.15 25.09
N TYR A 245 9.54 -16.59 25.64
CA TYR A 245 10.34 -15.54 25.01
C TYR A 245 11.74 -16.06 24.67
N ASN A 246 12.21 -15.76 23.47
CA ASN A 246 13.56 -16.08 22.99
C ASN A 246 14.32 -14.78 22.66
N GLU A 247 15.48 -14.54 23.27
CA GLU A 247 16.19 -13.27 23.13
C GLU A 247 16.75 -13.05 21.73
N VAL A 248 16.60 -11.82 21.20
CA VAL A 248 17.06 -11.47 19.85
C VAL A 248 18.59 -11.38 19.76
N ALA A 249 19.25 -10.95 20.85
CA ALA A 249 20.68 -10.68 20.88
C ALA A 249 21.56 -11.90 20.56
N GLU A 250 21.01 -13.11 20.66
CA GLU A 250 21.73 -14.38 20.45
C GLU A 250 21.34 -15.11 19.15
N ALA A 251 20.33 -14.62 18.41
CA ALA A 251 19.76 -15.34 17.28
C ALA A 251 19.91 -14.58 15.95
N ASP A 252 20.51 -15.22 14.94
CA ASP A 252 20.29 -14.83 13.55
C ASP A 252 18.82 -15.10 13.21
N ALA A 253 18.11 -14.15 12.60
CA ALA A 253 16.70 -14.30 12.22
C ALA A 253 16.44 -15.54 11.35
N LYS A 254 17.46 -16.02 10.60
CA LYS A 254 17.41 -17.26 9.80
C LYS A 254 17.60 -18.55 10.60
N ALA A 255 18.07 -18.44 11.85
CA ALA A 255 18.33 -19.54 12.76
C ALA A 255 17.32 -19.61 13.91
N VAL A 256 16.28 -18.76 13.90
CA VAL A 256 15.23 -18.77 14.91
C VAL A 256 14.38 -20.03 14.76
N ASP A 257 14.01 -20.62 15.89
CA ASP A 257 13.20 -21.84 15.94
C ASP A 257 11.83 -21.62 15.25
N VAL A 258 11.32 -22.69 14.63
CA VAL A 258 9.98 -22.73 14.03
C VAL A 258 8.91 -22.44 15.09
N ASP A 259 9.20 -22.73 16.35
CA ASP A 259 8.38 -22.37 17.51
C ASP A 259 8.16 -20.84 17.65
N CYS A 260 8.84 -19.99 16.88
CA CYS A 260 8.62 -18.54 16.90
C CYS A 260 7.92 -18.01 15.64
N HIS A 261 7.49 -18.89 14.73
CA HIS A 261 6.89 -18.49 13.46
C HIS A 261 5.39 -18.22 13.60
N TRP A 262 4.99 -17.00 13.27
CA TRP A 262 3.60 -16.56 13.29
C TRP A 262 3.11 -16.23 11.90
N GLN A 263 1.88 -16.62 11.58
CA GLN A 263 1.20 -16.26 10.35
C GLN A 263 0.18 -15.15 10.62
N LEU A 264 0.07 -14.24 9.66
CA LEU A 264 -0.97 -13.21 9.63
C LEU A 264 -2.13 -13.72 8.79
N ASN A 265 -3.27 -13.95 9.43
CA ASN A 265 -4.48 -14.40 8.76
C ASN A 265 -5.57 -13.33 8.78
N ASP A 266 -6.37 -13.30 7.72
CA ASP A 266 -7.53 -12.40 7.66
C ASP A 266 -8.66 -12.96 8.53
N CYS A 267 -9.02 -12.23 9.58
CA CYS A 267 -10.17 -12.58 10.41
C CYS A 267 -11.21 -11.46 10.48
N SER A 268 -11.28 -10.63 9.44
CA SER A 268 -12.26 -9.56 9.32
C SER A 268 -13.71 -10.07 9.36
N GLY A 269 -13.95 -11.34 8.98
CA GLY A 269 -15.26 -12.00 9.05
C GLY A 269 -15.62 -12.59 10.43
N LEU A 270 -14.66 -12.68 11.35
CA LEU A 270 -14.86 -13.31 12.66
C LEU A 270 -15.98 -12.65 13.49
N PRO A 271 -16.12 -11.32 13.56
CA PRO A 271 -17.22 -10.69 14.31
C PRO A 271 -18.60 -11.16 13.86
N SER A 272 -18.79 -11.36 12.56
CA SER A 272 -20.05 -11.85 11.98
C SER A 272 -20.29 -13.32 12.34
N LEU A 273 -19.25 -14.15 12.31
CA LEU A 273 -19.34 -15.56 12.71
C LEU A 273 -19.67 -15.69 14.19
N LEU A 274 -18.97 -14.96 15.06
CA LEU A 274 -19.22 -15.00 16.51
C LEU A 274 -20.64 -14.57 16.85
N LYS A 275 -21.14 -13.51 16.20
CA LYS A 275 -22.54 -13.08 16.35
C LYS A 275 -23.52 -14.17 15.89
N ARG A 276 -23.22 -14.88 14.81
CA ARG A 276 -24.08 -15.94 14.27
C ARG A 276 -24.16 -17.17 15.17
N PHE A 277 -23.04 -17.61 15.73
CA PHE A 277 -22.94 -18.87 16.47
C PHE A 277 -23.11 -18.72 17.99
N TYR A 278 -22.78 -17.55 18.54
CA TYR A 278 -22.81 -17.28 19.98
C TYR A 278 -23.68 -16.09 20.36
N GLY A 279 -24.33 -15.44 19.38
CA GLY A 279 -25.09 -14.21 19.62
C GLY A 279 -26.33 -14.41 20.47
N ALA A 280 -26.28 -13.85 21.68
CA ALA A 280 -27.23 -12.83 22.10
C ALA A 280 -26.69 -11.45 21.67
#